data_AF-A0A2K1KJB6-F1
#
_entry.id   AF-A0A2K1KJB6-F1
#
_cell.length_a   1.000
_cell.length_b   1.000
_cell.length_c   1.000
_cell.angle_alpha   90.00
_cell.angle_beta   90.00
_cell.angle_gamma   90.00
#
_symmetry.space_group_name_H-M   'P 1'
#
loop_
_entity.id
_entity.type
_entity.pdbx_description
1 polymer ?
#
loop_
_entity_poly.entity_id
_entity_poly.type
_entity_poly.pdbx_seq_one_letter_code
_entity_poly.pdbx_strand_id
1 'polypeptide(L)'
;MARLREDGGVSVVTSKSIVDAISLVEIFGLEYLWVDALCIIQDDDEDRKTQIANMDVVFTCAVLTIVSAAGSDANGGLPGIFPGSRPIT
;
A
#
# COMPACT_ATOMS: atom_id res chain seq x y z
N MET A 1 9.82 6.29 -6.10
CA MET A 1 9.65 7.58 -5.37
C MET A 1 9.40 8.84 -6.23
N ALA A 2 10.04 9.02 -7.41
CA ALA A 2 9.94 10.29 -8.17
C ALA A 2 8.55 10.60 -8.73
N ARG A 3 7.74 9.58 -9.05
CA ARG A 3 6.42 9.73 -9.69
C ARG A 3 5.26 10.03 -8.73
N LEU A 4 5.46 9.86 -7.42
CA LEU A 4 4.40 10.11 -6.42
C LEU A 4 4.22 11.61 -6.12
N ARG A 5 5.18 12.45 -6.51
CA ARG A 5 5.18 13.91 -6.30
C ARG A 5 4.81 14.71 -7.55
N GLU A 6 4.40 14.04 -8.62
CA GLU A 6 3.95 14.69 -9.86
C GLU A 6 2.51 15.21 -9.72
N ASP A 7 2.08 16.11 -10.61
CA ASP A 7 0.70 16.60 -10.65
C ASP A 7 -0.27 15.41 -10.86
N GLY A 8 -1.19 15.21 -9.91
CA GLY A 8 -2.06 14.02 -9.83
C GLY A 8 -1.53 12.88 -8.95
N GLY A 9 -0.32 13.00 -8.42
CA GLY A 9 0.26 12.10 -7.41
C GLY A 9 -0.25 12.37 -5.99
N VAL A 10 -0.06 11.39 -5.10
CA VAL A 10 -0.41 11.53 -3.68
C VAL A 10 0.53 12.52 -3.01
N SER A 11 0.11 13.78 -2.90
CA SER A 11 0.79 14.84 -2.13
C SER A 11 0.65 14.67 -0.60
N VAL A 12 -0.13 13.67 -0.18
CA VAL A 12 -0.48 13.40 1.22
C VAL A 12 0.58 12.57 1.93
N VAL A 13 0.88 12.96 3.17
CA VAL A 13 1.60 12.14 4.16
C VAL A 13 0.84 10.81 4.30
N THR A 14 1.39 9.75 3.73
CA THR A 14 0.83 8.39 3.81
C THR A 14 1.54 7.56 4.88
N SER A 15 0.93 6.47 5.32
CA SER A 15 1.45 5.63 6.39
C SER A 15 2.78 4.98 6.01
N LYS A 16 3.63 4.72 7.01
CA LYS A 16 4.92 4.07 6.77
C LYS A 16 4.76 2.71 6.07
N SER A 17 3.74 1.91 6.39
CA SER A 17 3.52 0.62 5.73
C SER A 17 3.24 0.75 4.24
N ILE A 18 2.55 1.82 3.81
CA ILE A 18 2.29 2.08 2.39
C ILE A 18 3.58 2.49 1.67
N VAL A 19 4.38 3.40 2.25
CA VAL A 19 5.68 3.81 1.69
C VAL A 19 6.61 2.61 1.52
N ASP A 20 6.64 1.77 2.54
CA ASP A 20 7.43 0.56 2.59
C ASP A 20 6.94 -0.48 1.55
N ALA A 21 5.62 -0.63 1.38
CA ALA A 21 5.02 -1.49 0.37
C ALA A 21 5.31 -1.01 -1.07
N ILE A 22 5.25 0.29 -1.32
CA ILE A 22 5.64 0.88 -2.61
C ILE A 22 7.10 0.54 -2.93
N SER A 23 7.98 0.73 -1.95
CA SER A 23 9.41 0.42 -2.11
C SER A 23 9.63 -1.07 -2.38
N LEU A 24 8.86 -1.94 -1.72
CA LEU A 24 8.89 -3.38 -1.95
C LEU A 24 8.46 -3.74 -3.39
N VAL A 25 7.35 -3.17 -3.85
CA VAL A 25 6.84 -3.36 -5.23
C VAL A 25 7.86 -2.90 -6.27
N GLU A 26 8.50 -1.75 -6.06
CA GLU A 26 9.60 -1.25 -6.91
C GLU A 26 10.79 -2.25 -6.94
N ILE A 27 11.17 -2.84 -5.80
CA ILE A 27 12.24 -3.87 -5.72
C ILE A 27 11.87 -5.14 -6.50
N PHE A 28 10.60 -5.55 -6.46
CA PHE A 28 10.11 -6.69 -7.23
C PHE A 28 9.94 -6.39 -8.74
N GLY A 29 10.20 -5.16 -9.19
CA GLY A 29 10.03 -4.77 -10.59
C GLY A 29 8.57 -4.72 -11.04
N LEU A 30 7.64 -4.57 -10.09
CA LEU A 30 6.22 -4.42 -10.36
C LEU A 30 5.87 -2.92 -10.48
N GLU A 31 4.89 -2.59 -11.32
CA GLU A 31 4.52 -1.19 -11.58
C GLU A 31 3.31 -0.71 -10.77
N TYR A 32 2.44 -1.64 -10.35
CA TYR A 32 1.16 -1.30 -9.72
C TYR A 32 1.05 -1.88 -8.32
N LEU A 33 0.54 -1.05 -7.41
CA LEU A 33 0.16 -1.42 -6.05
C LEU A 33 -1.26 -0.91 -5.81
N TRP A 34 -2.13 -1.81 -5.36
CA TRP A 34 -3.46 -1.44 -4.90
C TRP A 34 -3.46 -1.31 -3.37
N VAL A 35 -3.99 -0.20 -2.87
CA VAL A 35 -4.21 0.07 -1.44
C VAL A 35 -5.60 0.65 -1.30
N ASP A 36 -6.49 -0.01 -0.56
CA ASP A 36 -7.88 0.43 -0.37
C ASP A 36 -8.01 1.90 0.05
N ALA A 37 -7.17 2.35 0.99
CA ALA A 37 -7.13 3.72 1.49
C ALA A 37 -6.75 4.77 0.42
N LEU A 38 -6.19 4.35 -0.72
CA LEU A 38 -5.79 5.24 -1.82
C LEU A 38 -6.60 5.00 -3.10
N CYS A 39 -7.07 3.77 -3.33
CA CYS A 39 -7.73 3.36 -4.57
C CYS A 39 -9.25 3.42 -4.50
N ILE A 40 -9.84 3.60 -3.31
CA ILE A 40 -11.28 3.73 -3.10
C ILE A 40 -11.61 5.15 -2.65
N ILE A 41 -12.64 5.76 -3.24
CA ILE A 41 -13.12 7.06 -2.81
C ILE A 41 -13.88 6.88 -1.50
N GLN A 42 -13.24 7.22 -0.38
CA GLN A 42 -13.76 6.93 0.96
C GLN A 42 -15.03 7.72 1.32
N ASP A 43 -15.20 8.91 0.73
CA ASP A 43 -16.33 9.81 0.99
C ASP A 43 -17.55 9.54 0.09
N ASP A 44 -17.45 8.57 -0.83
CA ASP A 44 -18.55 8.13 -1.69
C ASP A 44 -18.98 6.71 -1.29
N ASP A 45 -20.12 6.62 -0.60
CA ASP A 45 -20.64 5.34 -0.11
C ASP A 45 -20.99 4.35 -1.22
N GLU A 46 -21.41 4.81 -2.40
CA GLU A 46 -21.79 3.93 -3.50
C GLU A 46 -20.55 3.42 -4.25
N ASP A 47 -19.55 4.27 -4.47
CA ASP A 47 -18.24 3.82 -4.95
C ASP A 47 -17.62 2.83 -3.96
N ARG A 48 -17.59 3.17 -2.67
CA ARG A 48 -17.03 2.29 -1.63
C ARG A 48 -17.66 0.91 -1.63
N LYS A 49 -18.99 0.82 -1.66
CA LYS A 49 -19.70 -0.48 -1.73
C LYS A 49 -19.33 -1.25 -2.99
N THR A 50 -19.25 -0.56 -4.12
CA THR A 50 -18.89 -1.17 -5.41
C THR A 50 -17.46 -1.70 -5.38
N GLN A 51 -16.50 -0.93 -4.89
CA GLN A 51 -15.10 -1.37 -4.79
C GLN A 51 -14.93 -2.52 -3.80
N ILE A 52 -15.60 -2.47 -2.63
CA ILE A 52 -15.57 -3.56 -1.64
C ILE A 52 -16.14 -4.85 -2.23
N ALA A 53 -17.22 -4.77 -3.01
CA ALA A 53 -17.81 -5.93 -3.67
C ALA A 53 -16.90 -6.58 -4.72
N ASN A 54 -15.86 -5.87 -5.19
CA ASN A 54 -14.88 -6.36 -6.16
C ASN A 54 -13.51 -6.69 -5.52
N MET A 55 -13.36 -6.58 -4.20
CA MET A 55 -12.07 -6.85 -3.52
C MET A 55 -11.61 -8.30 -3.70
N ASP A 56 -12.53 -9.25 -3.80
CA ASP A 56 -12.24 -10.65 -4.08
C ASP A 56 -11.50 -10.83 -5.41
N VAL A 57 -11.92 -10.10 -6.45
CA VAL A 57 -11.27 -10.08 -7.76
C VAL A 57 -9.87 -9.47 -7.66
N VAL A 58 -9.73 -8.35 -6.93
CA VAL A 58 -8.41 -7.70 -6.73
C VAL A 58 -7.43 -8.65 -6.07
N PHE A 59 -7.81 -9.31 -4.97
CA PHE A 59 -6.93 -10.28 -4.30
C PHE A 59 -6.64 -11.51 -5.15
N THR A 60 -7.63 -12.03 -5.87
CA THR A 60 -7.48 -13.22 -6.73
C THR A 60 -6.56 -12.96 -7.91
N CYS A 61 -6.58 -11.75 -8.47
CA CYS A 61 -5.78 -11.36 -9.63
C CYS A 61 -4.42 -10.76 -9.26
N ALA A 62 -4.13 -10.56 -7.97
CA ALA A 62 -2.87 -9.98 -7.53
C ALA A 62 -1.69 -10.95 -7.75
N VAL A 63 -0.57 -10.41 -8.23
CA VAL A 63 0.69 -11.19 -8.34
C VAL A 63 1.19 -11.61 -6.96
N LEU A 64 1.02 -10.73 -5.97
CA LEU A 64 1.33 -10.99 -4.56
C LEU A 64 0.45 -10.12 -3.66
N THR A 65 0.28 -10.53 -2.41
CA THR A 65 -0.38 -9.74 -1.37
C THR A 65 0.59 -9.47 -0.23
N ILE A 66 0.73 -8.20 0.15
CA ILE A 66 1.60 -7.76 1.25
C ILE A 66 0.76 -7.64 2.52
N VAL A 67 1.20 -8.27 3.62
CA VAL A 67 0.54 -8.19 4.92
C VAL A 67 1.50 -7.62 5.95
N SER A 68 1.23 -6.40 6.45
CA SER A 68 2.01 -5.76 7.53
C SER A 68 1.48 -6.21 8.90
N ALA A 69 2.03 -7.30 9.42
CA ALA A 69 1.59 -7.88 10.70
C ALA A 69 2.48 -7.52 11.90
N ALA A 70 3.55 -6.75 11.69
CA ALA A 70 4.57 -6.47 12.72
C ALA A 70 4.30 -5.19 13.54
N GLY A 71 3.38 -4.33 13.08
CA GLY A 71 3.04 -3.05 13.73
C GLY A 71 1.73 -3.10 14.51
N SER A 72 1.56 -2.15 15.44
CA SER A 72 0.28 -1.88 16.11
C SER A 72 -0.72 -1.16 15.22
N ASP A 73 -0.23 -0.47 14.20
CA ASP A 73 -1.00 0.36 13.29
C ASP A 73 -0.28 0.49 11.93
N ALA A 74 -0.88 1.25 11.02
CA ALA A 74 -0.37 1.44 9.66
C ALA A 74 1.03 2.09 9.59
N ASN A 75 1.54 2.69 10.67
CA ASN A 75 2.87 3.28 10.73
C ASN A 75 3.96 2.31 11.21
N GLY A 76 3.64 1.05 11.47
CA GLY A 76 4.64 0.03 11.84
C GLY A 76 5.70 -0.24 10.76
N GLY A 77 5.33 -0.05 9.48
CA GLY A 77 6.22 -0.32 8.35
C GLY A 77 6.46 -1.81 8.09
N LEU A 78 7.32 -2.12 7.12
CA LEU A 78 7.68 -3.49 6.75
C LEU A 78 9.13 -3.80 7.19
N PRO A 79 9.33 -4.69 8.17
CA PRO A 79 10.66 -5.11 8.60
C PRO A 79 11.43 -5.84 7.49
N GLY A 80 12.72 -5.51 7.34
CA GLY A 80 13.63 -6.17 6.39
C GLY A 80 13.72 -5.55 5.00
N ILE A 81 12.92 -4.53 4.68
CA ILE A 81 13.00 -3.84 3.38
C ILE A 81 14.20 -2.87 3.27
N PHE A 82 14.63 -2.30 4.39
CA PHE A 82 15.75 -1.36 4.48
C PHE A 82 16.72 -1.84 5.57
N PRO A 83 18.03 -1.55 5.43
CA PRO A 83 18.99 -1.80 6.50
C PRO A 83 18.51 -1.15 7.81
N GLY A 84 18.42 -1.93 8.88
CA GLY A 84 17.96 -1.48 10.19
C GLY A 84 16.44 -1.39 10.38
N SER A 85 15.60 -1.74 9.39
CA SER A 85 14.13 -1.73 9.57
C SER A 85 13.59 -2.94 10.35
N ARG A 86 14.41 -3.97 10.57
CA ARG A 86 14.08 -5.08 11.45
C ARG A 86 14.57 -4.77 12.87
N PRO A 87 13.69 -4.78 13.90
CA PRO A 87 14.12 -4.71 15.28
C PRO A 87 15.08 -5.87 15.59
N ILE A 88 16.23 -5.54 16.16
CA ILE A 88 17.12 -6.52 16.79
C ILE A 88 16.58 -6.75 18.19
N THR A 89 15.75 -7.78 18.33
CA THR A 89 15.27 -8.29 19.62
C THR A 89 16.15 -9.45 20.07
#